data_AF-A0AAV2ESI0-F1
#
_entry.id   AF-A0AAV2ESI0-F1
#
_cell.length_a   1.000
_cell.length_b   1.000
_cell.length_c   1.000
_cell.angle_alpha   90.00
_cell.angle_beta   90.00
_cell.angle_gamma   90.00
#
_symmetry.space_group_name_H-M   'P 1'
#
loop_
_entity.id
_entity.type
_entity.pdbx_description
1 polymer ?
#
loop_
_entity_poly.entity_id
_entity_poly.type
_entity_poly.pdbx_seq_one_letter_code
_entity_poly.pdbx_strand_id
1 'polypeptide(L)'
;MKRNPISTTHLLILSVFCIIVSVTIGVAYGRVPNPAGFKIRAVNLGGWLVTEGWIKPSLFDGIPNKDFLDGTELQLRSVTVGKYLCAENGGGTIIVANRTSASGWESFRLWRINETSFNLRVFNKQFMGLGGGDGNKVEIVGISETAGESETFEIVRRESDPSRVRIRAASNGLFLQVRSEELVTADSSGAGDWGDDDPSVFAMTISGRLQGEFQVTNGYGPSLAPQVMREHWNTFIVEEDFKYISENGINAVRIPVGWWIASDPNPPPPFVGGSLQALDNAFSCAQ
;
A
#
# COMPACT_ATOMS: atom_id res chain seq x y z
N MET A 1 27.30 7.64 -71.96
CA MET A 1 26.84 9.00 -72.30
C MET A 1 25.64 9.33 -71.41
N LYS A 2 25.87 10.23 -70.44
CA LYS A 2 24.98 11.15 -69.71
C LYS A 2 23.60 10.66 -69.21
N ARG A 3 23.53 10.31 -67.91
CA ARG A 3 22.32 10.50 -67.10
C ARG A 3 22.06 12.01 -67.01
N ASN A 4 20.90 12.47 -67.47
CA ASN A 4 20.50 13.87 -67.33
C ASN A 4 20.29 14.21 -65.85
N PRO A 5 20.81 15.35 -65.35
CA PRO A 5 20.56 15.77 -63.98
C PRO A 5 19.09 16.15 -63.83
N ILE A 6 18.42 15.54 -62.86
CA ILE A 6 17.08 15.93 -62.44
C ILE A 6 17.20 17.34 -61.87
N SER A 7 16.49 18.30 -62.46
CA SER A 7 16.49 19.69 -62.01
C SER A 7 16.02 19.77 -60.56
N THR A 8 16.78 20.47 -59.71
CA THR A 8 16.45 20.74 -58.30
C THR A 8 15.08 21.39 -58.12
N THR A 9 14.58 22.08 -59.14
CA THR A 9 13.21 22.60 -59.21
C THR A 9 12.13 21.53 -59.20
N HIS A 10 12.35 20.36 -59.81
CA HIS A 10 11.37 19.26 -59.81
C HIS A 10 11.28 18.55 -58.46
N LEU A 11 12.39 18.43 -57.72
CA LEU A 11 12.39 17.88 -56.36
C LEU A 11 11.67 18.81 -55.37
N LEU A 12 11.86 20.13 -55.50
CA LEU A 12 11.18 21.13 -54.68
C LEU A 12 9.66 21.11 -54.90
N ILE A 13 9.20 21.04 -56.15
CA ILE A 13 7.77 21.00 -56.48
C ILE A 13 7.12 19.71 -55.94
N LEU A 14 7.78 18.55 -56.03
CA LEU A 14 7.26 17.29 -55.47
C LEU A 14 7.20 17.33 -53.94
N SER A 15 8.20 17.93 -53.29
CA SER A 15 8.24 18.07 -51.82
C SER A 15 7.15 19.01 -51.29
N VAL A 16 6.89 20.12 -51.98
CA VAL A 16 5.84 21.08 -51.63
C VAL A 16 4.46 20.47 -51.88
N PHE A 17 4.28 19.67 -52.93
CA PHE A 17 3.02 18.97 -53.19
C PHE A 17 2.72 17.89 -52.13
N CYS A 18 3.72 17.12 -51.69
CA CYS A 18 3.56 16.17 -50.59
C CYS A 18 3.22 16.86 -49.25
N ILE A 19 3.80 18.04 -48.97
CA ILE A 19 3.47 18.81 -47.75
C ILE A 19 2.03 19.34 -47.81
N ILE A 20 1.56 19.81 -48.97
CA ILE A 20 0.19 20.33 -49.12
C ILE A 20 -0.86 19.21 -49.01
N VAL A 21 -0.57 18.01 -49.56
CA VAL A 21 -1.45 16.83 -49.43
C VAL A 21 -1.46 16.28 -47.99
N SER A 22 -0.34 16.40 -47.26
CA SER A 22 -0.26 15.99 -45.84
C SER A 22 -1.02 16.93 -44.88
N VAL A 23 -1.29 18.17 -45.31
CA VAL A 23 -1.93 19.19 -44.47
C VAL A 23 -3.46 19.19 -44.59
N THR A 24 -4.07 18.48 -45.54
CA THR A 24 -5.48 18.70 -45.88
C THR A 24 -6.52 17.67 -45.43
N ILE A 25 -6.20 16.54 -44.80
CA ILE A 25 -7.24 15.68 -44.18
C ILE A 25 -6.75 15.11 -42.84
N GLY A 26 -6.56 16.01 -41.89
CA GLY A 26 -6.53 15.70 -40.46
C GLY A 26 -7.74 16.34 -39.78
N VAL A 27 -8.95 16.14 -40.30
CA VAL A 27 -10.16 16.55 -39.58
C VAL A 27 -10.37 15.53 -38.46
N ALA A 28 -9.75 15.78 -37.31
CA ALA A 28 -10.20 15.15 -36.09
C ALA A 28 -11.68 15.53 -35.91
N TYR A 29 -12.58 14.54 -35.84
CA TYR A 29 -13.97 14.69 -35.40
C TYR A 29 -14.03 15.01 -33.90
N GLY A 30 -13.21 15.95 -33.44
CA GLY A 30 -12.92 16.22 -32.04
C GLY A 30 -13.33 17.63 -31.62
N ARG A 31 -14.54 18.06 -31.97
CA ARG A 31 -15.34 19.07 -31.26
C ARG A 31 -16.60 19.36 -32.05
N VAL A 32 -17.72 18.77 -31.63
CA VAL A 32 -18.99 19.47 -31.79
C VAL A 32 -18.84 20.78 -31.01
N PRO A 33 -19.04 21.96 -31.62
CA PRO A 33 -19.05 23.21 -30.87
C PRO A 33 -20.06 23.03 -29.74
N ASN A 34 -19.60 23.22 -28.51
CA ASN A 34 -20.43 23.10 -27.33
C ASN A 34 -21.73 23.91 -27.60
N PRO A 35 -22.92 23.29 -27.66
CA PRO A 35 -24.14 24.03 -27.91
C PRO A 35 -24.17 25.19 -26.94
N ALA A 36 -24.44 26.41 -27.42
CA ALA A 36 -24.35 27.61 -26.59
C ALA A 36 -25.12 27.39 -25.26
N GLY A 37 -24.40 27.31 -24.14
CA GLY A 37 -24.97 27.06 -22.82
C GLY A 37 -24.81 25.64 -22.23
N PHE A 38 -24.26 24.66 -22.96
CA PHE A 38 -23.96 23.34 -22.37
C PHE A 38 -22.83 23.47 -21.33
N LYS A 39 -23.13 23.16 -20.08
CA LYS A 39 -22.18 23.17 -18.97
C LYS A 39 -22.04 21.76 -18.43
N ILE A 40 -20.80 21.28 -18.28
CA ILE A 40 -20.52 20.04 -17.57
C ILE A 40 -20.57 20.34 -16.08
N ARG A 41 -21.43 19.62 -15.37
CA ARG A 41 -21.47 19.56 -13.92
C ARG A 41 -21.19 18.12 -13.56
N ALA A 42 -20.08 17.89 -12.86
CA ALA A 42 -19.57 16.55 -12.62
C ALA A 42 -19.33 16.27 -11.14
N VAL A 43 -19.46 15.01 -10.75
CA VAL A 43 -19.05 14.49 -9.44
C VAL A 43 -18.06 13.34 -9.59
N ASN A 44 -17.25 13.11 -8.57
CA ASN A 44 -16.32 11.99 -8.51
C ASN A 44 -16.91 10.87 -7.64
N LEU A 45 -17.00 9.66 -8.17
CA LEU A 45 -17.47 8.47 -7.47
C LEU A 45 -16.28 7.78 -6.78
N GLY A 46 -15.61 8.52 -5.89
CA GLY A 46 -14.48 8.04 -5.10
C GLY A 46 -14.91 6.99 -4.08
N GLY A 47 -14.00 6.07 -3.74
CA GLY A 47 -14.28 5.00 -2.78
C GLY A 47 -15.12 3.84 -3.34
N TRP A 48 -15.60 3.89 -4.58
CA TRP A 48 -16.40 2.82 -5.19
C TRP A 48 -15.54 1.69 -5.78
N LEU A 49 -15.02 1.86 -7.00
CA LEU A 49 -14.16 0.87 -7.67
C LEU A 49 -12.70 0.92 -7.22
N VAL A 50 -12.29 2.02 -6.61
CA VAL A 50 -11.01 2.16 -5.92
C VAL A 50 -11.34 2.57 -4.50
N THR A 51 -11.14 1.63 -3.58
CA THR A 51 -11.50 1.84 -2.17
C THR A 51 -10.45 2.65 -1.42
N GLU A 52 -10.93 3.54 -0.56
CA GLU A 52 -10.12 4.43 0.25
C GLU A 52 -10.69 4.50 1.67
N GLY A 53 -9.86 4.20 2.67
CA GLY A 53 -10.31 4.12 4.07
C GLY A 53 -10.72 5.45 4.68
N TRP A 54 -10.33 6.58 4.09
CA TRP A 54 -10.83 7.90 4.53
C TRP A 54 -12.23 8.21 3.98
N ILE A 55 -12.66 7.58 2.88
CA ILE A 55 -14.02 7.68 2.32
C ILE A 55 -14.93 6.63 2.94
N LYS A 56 -14.47 5.37 2.99
CA LYS A 56 -15.21 4.24 3.56
C LYS A 56 -14.40 3.52 4.64
N PRO A 57 -14.24 4.11 5.83
CA PRO A 57 -13.48 3.50 6.92
C PRO A 57 -14.04 2.14 7.35
N SER A 58 -15.37 2.02 7.34
CA SER A 58 -16.05 0.82 7.83
C SER A 58 -15.76 -0.43 7.01
N LEU A 59 -15.23 -0.29 5.79
CA LEU A 59 -14.82 -1.45 4.98
C LEU A 59 -13.66 -2.21 5.65
N PHE A 60 -12.86 -1.53 6.48
CA PHE A 60 -11.70 -2.11 7.16
C PHE A 60 -12.03 -2.67 8.55
N ASP A 61 -13.24 -2.46 9.06
CA ASP A 61 -13.58 -2.76 10.47
C ASP A 61 -13.59 -4.25 10.79
N GLY A 62 -13.90 -5.11 9.81
CA GLY A 62 -13.91 -6.56 9.97
C GLY A 62 -12.53 -7.22 9.91
N ILE A 63 -11.45 -6.46 9.67
CA ILE A 63 -10.11 -7.02 9.53
C ILE A 63 -9.47 -7.22 10.93
N PRO A 64 -9.05 -8.44 11.31
CA PRO A 64 -8.33 -8.67 12.55
C PRO A 64 -7.01 -7.90 12.56
N ASN A 65 -6.71 -7.20 13.66
CA ASN A 65 -5.55 -6.31 13.75
C ASN A 65 -5.47 -5.31 12.56
N LYS A 66 -6.59 -4.64 12.22
CA LYS A 66 -6.70 -3.68 11.10
C LYS A 66 -5.75 -2.49 11.16
N ASP A 67 -5.07 -2.29 12.27
CA ASP A 67 -4.02 -1.30 12.44
C ASP A 67 -2.62 -1.83 12.12
N PHE A 68 -2.50 -3.12 11.80
CA PHE A 68 -1.31 -3.82 11.31
C PHE A 68 -1.53 -4.36 9.89
N LEU A 69 -1.98 -3.47 8.99
CA LEU A 69 -2.06 -3.75 7.56
C LEU A 69 -0.72 -3.46 6.87
N ASP A 70 -0.49 -4.04 5.70
CA ASP A 70 0.75 -3.85 4.97
C ASP A 70 1.11 -2.39 4.71
N GLY A 71 2.38 -2.09 4.97
CA GLY A 71 2.93 -0.75 4.87
C GLY A 71 2.68 0.12 6.10
N THR A 72 1.98 -0.38 7.13
CA THR A 72 1.93 0.29 8.43
C THR A 72 3.34 0.51 8.95
N GLU A 73 3.63 1.73 9.38
CA GLU A 73 4.94 2.10 9.90
C GLU A 73 4.92 2.11 11.43
N LEU A 74 5.82 1.33 12.03
CA LEU A 74 5.93 1.13 13.47
C LEU A 74 7.22 1.74 13.99
N GLN A 75 7.13 2.39 15.14
CA GLN A 75 8.26 2.86 15.92
C GLN A 75 8.21 2.20 17.29
N LEU A 76 9.34 1.67 17.75
CA LEU A 76 9.43 0.88 18.97
C LEU A 76 10.41 1.54 19.92
N ARG A 77 9.90 2.04 21.04
CA ARG A 77 10.72 2.64 22.09
C ARG A 77 10.86 1.65 23.24
N SER A 78 12.09 1.32 23.60
CA SER A 78 12.36 0.53 24.80
C SER A 78 11.93 1.31 26.04
N VAL A 79 11.18 0.65 26.92
CA VAL A 79 10.72 1.27 28.17
C VAL A 79 11.82 1.36 29.22
N THR A 80 12.82 0.47 29.18
CA THR A 80 13.94 0.43 30.13
C THR A 80 14.99 1.49 29.84
N VAL A 81 15.44 1.60 28.58
CA VAL A 81 16.46 2.59 28.19
C VAL A 81 15.85 3.91 27.69
N GLY A 82 14.54 3.93 27.42
CA GLY A 82 13.83 5.13 26.95
C GLY A 82 14.24 5.60 25.55
N LYS A 83 14.83 4.71 24.73
CA LYS A 83 15.34 4.99 23.38
C LYS A 83 14.66 4.09 22.33
N TYR A 84 14.64 4.56 21.09
CA TYR A 84 14.02 3.87 19.96
C TYR A 84 14.94 2.80 19.40
N LEU A 85 14.32 1.70 18.96
CA LEU A 85 14.97 0.74 18.09
C LEU A 85 15.36 1.41 16.78
N CYS A 86 16.55 1.10 16.28
CA CYS A 86 17.16 1.73 15.13
C CYS A 86 17.86 0.67 14.29
N ALA A 87 17.57 0.67 12.98
CA ALA A 87 18.42 -0.01 12.02
C ALA A 87 19.63 0.86 11.69
N GLU A 88 20.79 0.56 12.27
CA GLU A 88 22.01 1.34 12.00
C GLU A 88 22.32 1.35 10.49
N ASN A 89 22.78 2.50 10.00
CA ASN A 89 22.96 2.77 8.56
C ASN A 89 21.69 2.58 7.70
N GLY A 90 20.51 2.53 8.32
CA GLY A 90 19.22 2.25 7.67
C GLY A 90 18.96 0.76 7.40
N GLY A 91 19.88 -0.14 7.76
CA GLY A 91 19.83 -1.56 7.42
C GLY A 91 21.17 -2.08 6.89
N GLY A 92 21.33 -3.39 6.86
CA GLY A 92 22.56 -4.08 6.44
C GLY A 92 23.47 -4.46 7.61
N THR A 93 23.01 -4.27 8.84
CA THR A 93 23.74 -4.62 10.06
C THR A 93 22.76 -4.92 11.20
N ILE A 94 23.21 -4.75 12.44
CA ILE A 94 22.48 -4.94 13.69
C ILE A 94 21.37 -3.89 13.90
N ILE A 95 20.34 -4.28 14.64
CA ILE A 95 19.33 -3.39 15.23
C ILE A 95 19.72 -3.06 16.66
N VAL A 96 19.75 -1.78 16.97
CA VAL A 96 20.18 -1.25 18.28
C VAL A 96 19.07 -0.42 18.92
N ALA A 97 19.26 0.04 20.16
CA ALA A 97 18.28 0.85 20.91
C ALA A 97 18.91 2.16 21.44
N ASN A 98 19.48 2.98 20.56
CA ASN A 98 20.31 4.14 20.94
C ASN A 98 19.72 5.51 20.52
N ARG A 99 18.54 5.56 19.89
CA ARG A 99 18.00 6.81 19.32
C ARG A 99 17.02 7.50 20.26
N THR A 100 17.20 8.81 20.45
CA THR A 100 16.33 9.63 21.31
C THR A 100 15.07 10.15 20.61
N SER A 101 15.06 10.12 19.28
CA SER A 101 13.96 10.57 18.43
C SER A 101 13.83 9.63 17.24
N ALA A 102 12.60 9.39 16.79
CA ALA A 102 12.34 8.53 15.65
C ALA A 102 12.21 9.31 14.33
N SER A 103 12.83 8.79 13.30
CA SER A 103 12.75 9.21 11.90
C SER A 103 12.80 7.96 11.02
N GLY A 104 13.42 8.03 9.83
CA GLY A 104 13.42 6.93 8.87
C GLY A 104 14.07 5.63 9.36
N TRP A 105 15.14 5.68 10.16
CA TRP A 105 15.89 4.48 10.56
C TRP A 105 15.27 3.77 11.77
N GLU A 106 14.46 4.49 12.54
CA GLU A 106 13.73 4.00 13.70
C GLU A 106 12.30 3.55 13.34
N SER A 107 11.95 3.68 12.06
CA SER A 107 10.66 3.34 11.49
C SER A 107 10.73 2.01 10.72
N PHE A 108 9.93 1.05 11.16
CA PHE A 108 9.86 -0.29 10.58
C PHE A 108 8.54 -0.46 9.84
N ARG A 109 8.60 -0.82 8.55
CA ARG A 109 7.40 -1.07 7.75
C ARG A 109 6.95 -2.51 7.92
N LEU A 110 5.70 -2.67 8.34
CA LEU A 110 5.08 -3.96 8.56
C LEU A 110 4.68 -4.59 7.22
N TRP A 111 5.03 -5.87 7.08
CA TRP A 111 4.56 -6.75 6.02
C TRP A 111 3.73 -7.85 6.66
N ARG A 112 2.45 -7.92 6.34
CA ARG A 112 1.49 -8.84 6.94
C ARG A 112 1.55 -10.19 6.25
N ILE A 113 1.81 -11.25 7.02
CA ILE A 113 1.72 -12.63 6.52
C ILE A 113 0.32 -13.18 6.77
N ASN A 114 -0.19 -12.98 7.99
CA ASN A 114 -1.52 -13.38 8.42
C ASN A 114 -2.00 -12.48 9.57
N GLU A 115 -3.01 -12.91 10.33
CA GLU A 115 -3.60 -12.13 11.42
C GLU A 115 -2.64 -11.81 12.58
N THR A 116 -1.67 -12.68 12.84
CA THR A 116 -0.79 -12.60 14.01
C THR A 116 0.68 -12.49 13.66
N SER A 117 1.08 -12.90 12.46
CA SER A 117 2.47 -12.98 12.01
C SER A 117 2.79 -11.91 10.97
N PHE A 118 3.94 -11.27 11.17
CA PHE A 118 4.40 -10.12 10.40
C PHE A 118 5.90 -10.24 10.13
N ASN A 119 6.35 -9.71 9.00
CA ASN A 119 7.74 -9.31 8.83
C ASN A 119 7.86 -7.80 9.06
N LEU A 120 9.03 -7.36 9.50
CA LEU A 120 9.33 -5.94 9.69
C LEU A 120 10.45 -5.55 8.74
N ARG A 121 10.24 -4.52 7.93
CA ARG A 121 11.20 -4.04 6.95
C ARG A 121 11.87 -2.76 7.43
N VAL A 122 13.19 -2.72 7.40
CA VAL A 122 14.00 -1.55 7.73
C VAL A 122 14.09 -0.56 6.56
N PHE A 123 14.67 0.61 6.79
CA PHE A 123 14.74 1.71 5.82
C PHE A 123 15.35 1.30 4.47
N ASN A 124 16.46 0.56 4.49
CA ASN A 124 17.17 0.03 3.31
C ASN A 124 16.48 -1.19 2.70
N LYS A 125 15.18 -1.36 2.95
CA LYS A 125 14.34 -2.36 2.29
C LYS A 125 14.67 -3.82 2.62
N GLN A 126 15.52 -4.06 3.60
CA GLN A 126 15.81 -5.37 4.16
C GLN A 126 14.81 -5.73 5.26
N PHE A 127 14.68 -7.01 5.56
CA PHE A 127 13.86 -7.51 6.66
C PHE A 127 14.70 -7.59 7.94
N MET A 128 14.09 -7.13 9.03
CA MET A 128 14.51 -7.45 10.38
C MET A 128 14.41 -8.96 10.56
N GLY A 129 15.40 -9.57 11.18
CA GLY A 129 15.45 -11.00 11.43
C GLY A 129 16.45 -11.35 12.52
N LEU A 130 16.52 -12.64 12.82
CA LEU A 130 17.43 -13.20 13.80
C LEU A 130 18.80 -13.43 13.14
N GLY A 131 19.84 -12.83 13.72
CA GLY A 131 21.23 -13.00 13.33
C GLY A 131 21.96 -14.04 14.17
N GLY A 132 23.20 -14.37 13.77
CA GLY A 132 24.13 -15.06 14.65
C GLY A 132 24.55 -14.16 15.81
N GLY A 133 24.90 -14.74 16.95
CA GLY A 133 25.40 -14.02 18.11
C GLY A 133 26.45 -14.82 18.88
N ASP A 134 27.15 -14.15 19.79
CA ASP A 134 28.12 -14.80 20.67
C ASP A 134 27.41 -15.59 21.80
N GLY A 135 27.72 -16.88 21.90
CA GLY A 135 27.18 -17.77 22.94
C GLY A 135 25.70 -18.10 22.73
N ASN A 136 24.88 -17.96 23.78
CA ASN A 136 23.43 -18.24 23.74
C ASN A 136 22.57 -17.05 23.30
N LYS A 137 23.18 -15.92 22.90
CA LYS A 137 22.45 -14.72 22.50
C LYS A 137 22.10 -14.79 21.01
N VAL A 138 20.88 -14.37 20.68
CA VAL A 138 20.43 -14.25 19.30
C VAL A 138 20.22 -12.78 18.99
N GLU A 139 21.10 -12.19 18.19
CA GLU A 139 21.05 -10.76 17.87
C GLU A 139 19.94 -10.45 16.86
N ILE A 140 19.47 -9.21 16.87
CA ILE A 140 18.53 -8.73 15.86
C ILE A 140 19.29 -7.97 14.77
N VAL A 141 19.08 -8.36 13.52
CA VAL A 141 19.75 -7.78 12.35
C VAL A 141 18.71 -7.33 11.32
N GLY A 142 19.08 -6.41 10.45
CA GLY A 142 18.26 -5.93 9.33
C GLY A 142 18.96 -6.17 8.00
N ILE A 143 19.34 -7.42 7.70
CA ILE A 143 20.23 -7.75 6.56
C ILE A 143 19.55 -8.49 5.41
N SER A 144 18.43 -9.18 5.65
CA SER A 144 17.87 -10.11 4.66
C SER A 144 17.05 -9.38 3.59
N GLU A 145 17.19 -9.74 2.32
CA GLU A 145 16.34 -9.21 1.24
C GLU A 145 15.04 -10.01 1.05
N THR A 146 14.96 -11.19 1.64
CA THR A 146 13.82 -12.12 1.55
C THR A 146 13.33 -12.49 2.94
N ALA A 147 12.02 -12.46 3.16
CA ALA A 147 11.45 -12.91 4.43
C ALA A 147 11.44 -14.45 4.52
N GLY A 148 11.91 -14.99 5.64
CA GLY A 148 11.77 -16.39 6.03
C GLY A 148 11.29 -16.53 7.48
N GLU A 149 11.50 -17.71 8.06
CA GLU A 149 11.10 -17.99 9.45
C GLU A 149 11.83 -17.08 10.45
N SER A 150 13.11 -16.78 10.21
CA SER A 150 13.93 -15.88 11.05
C SER A 150 13.51 -14.42 10.98
N GLU A 151 12.79 -14.00 9.94
CA GLU A 151 12.29 -12.63 9.77
C GLU A 151 10.83 -12.49 10.21
N THR A 152 10.23 -13.57 10.70
CA THR A 152 8.81 -13.63 11.08
C THR A 152 8.63 -13.39 12.57
N PHE A 153 7.77 -12.44 12.89
CA PHE A 153 7.49 -12.01 14.26
C PHE A 153 6.00 -11.96 14.53
N GLU A 154 5.65 -12.11 15.81
CA GLU A 154 4.34 -11.80 16.33
C GLU A 154 4.41 -10.60 17.26
N ILE A 155 3.47 -9.67 17.12
CA ILE A 155 3.39 -8.49 17.98
C ILE A 155 2.30 -8.72 19.01
N VAL A 156 2.71 -9.00 20.25
CA VAL A 156 1.81 -9.25 21.37
C VAL A 156 1.56 -7.93 22.09
N ARG A 157 0.30 -7.50 22.14
CA ARG A 157 -0.13 -6.28 22.84
C ARG A 157 -0.57 -6.59 24.26
N ARG A 158 -0.31 -5.68 25.19
CA ARG A 158 -0.92 -5.71 26.51
C ARG A 158 -2.41 -5.35 26.41
N GLU A 159 -3.28 -6.19 26.99
CA GLU A 159 -4.74 -6.01 26.90
C GLU A 159 -5.23 -4.67 27.46
N SER A 160 -4.69 -4.24 28.61
CA SER A 160 -5.10 -2.98 29.26
C SER A 160 -4.48 -1.73 28.65
N ASP A 161 -3.39 -1.87 27.88
CA ASP A 161 -2.67 -0.77 27.24
C ASP A 161 -2.02 -1.26 25.94
N PRO A 162 -2.75 -1.22 24.81
CA PRO A 162 -2.26 -1.73 23.53
C PRO A 162 -1.04 -1.00 22.95
N SER A 163 -0.65 0.14 23.53
CA SER A 163 0.59 0.83 23.15
C SER A 163 1.84 0.10 23.67
N ARG A 164 1.70 -0.78 24.67
CA ARG A 164 2.77 -1.64 25.16
C ARG A 164 2.73 -2.98 24.45
N VAL A 165 3.87 -3.34 23.87
CA VAL A 165 4.01 -4.56 23.08
C VAL A 165 5.25 -5.36 23.46
N ARG A 166 5.18 -6.66 23.20
CA ARG A 166 6.35 -7.52 23.07
C ARG A 166 6.39 -8.07 21.65
N ILE A 167 7.59 -8.31 21.15
CA ILE A 167 7.79 -8.86 19.81
C ILE A 167 8.37 -10.27 19.97
N ARG A 168 7.61 -11.28 19.59
CA ARG A 168 8.02 -12.68 19.64
C ARG A 168 8.58 -13.10 18.30
N ALA A 169 9.76 -13.68 18.27
CA ALA A 169 10.30 -14.30 17.07
C ALA A 169 9.65 -15.67 16.85
N ALA A 170 9.12 -15.90 15.65
CA ALA A 170 8.40 -17.14 15.34
C ALA A 170 9.30 -18.37 15.32
N SER A 171 10.57 -18.21 14.91
CA SER A 171 11.51 -19.32 14.74
C SER A 171 12.04 -19.91 16.05
N ASN A 172 12.13 -19.13 17.13
CA ASN A 172 12.60 -19.61 18.44
C ASN A 172 11.56 -19.45 19.58
N GLY A 173 10.45 -18.76 19.33
CA GLY A 173 9.38 -18.53 20.30
C GLY A 173 9.72 -17.55 21.43
N LEU A 174 10.90 -16.91 21.39
CA LEU A 174 11.38 -15.98 22.41
C LEU A 174 11.09 -14.54 22.01
N PHE A 175 11.06 -13.66 23.00
CA PHE A 175 10.80 -12.25 22.83
C PHE A 175 12.10 -11.45 22.63
N LEU A 176 11.99 -10.40 21.82
CA LEU A 176 13.01 -9.36 21.73
C LEU A 176 13.19 -8.70 23.10
N GLN A 177 14.44 -8.36 23.44
CA GLN A 177 14.78 -7.57 24.61
C GLN A 177 15.98 -6.67 24.36
N VAL A 178 15.98 -5.49 24.99
CA VAL A 178 17.11 -4.57 24.94
C VAL A 178 18.08 -4.91 26.07
N ARG A 179 19.32 -5.30 25.70
CA ARG A 179 20.39 -5.62 26.65
C ARG A 179 21.20 -4.37 27.01
N SER A 180 21.44 -3.54 26.02
CA SER A 180 22.08 -2.23 26.12
C SER A 180 21.63 -1.38 24.94
N GLU A 181 22.05 -0.13 24.89
CA GLU A 181 21.75 0.74 23.74
C GLU A 181 22.31 0.23 22.41
N GLU A 182 23.34 -0.62 22.46
CA GLU A 182 24.06 -1.15 21.28
C GLU A 182 23.68 -2.60 20.96
N LEU A 183 22.85 -3.25 21.79
CA LEU A 183 22.54 -4.67 21.64
C LEU A 183 21.08 -4.98 21.97
N VAL A 184 20.38 -5.51 20.97
CA VAL A 184 19.03 -6.06 21.06
C VAL A 184 19.09 -7.54 20.70
N THR A 185 18.44 -8.38 21.50
CA THR A 185 18.46 -9.85 21.33
C THR A 185 17.05 -10.46 21.35
N ALA A 186 16.83 -11.61 20.71
CA ALA A 186 15.60 -12.41 20.77
C ALA A 186 15.78 -13.67 21.64
N ASP A 187 15.96 -13.47 22.94
CA ASP A 187 16.27 -14.53 23.90
C ASP A 187 15.53 -14.37 25.24
N SER A 188 14.49 -13.53 25.31
CA SER A 188 13.66 -13.37 26.50
C SER A 188 12.52 -14.38 26.54
N SER A 189 12.25 -14.97 27.70
CA SER A 189 11.05 -15.80 27.91
C SER A 189 9.76 -14.98 28.05
N GLY A 190 9.85 -13.66 28.23
CA GLY A 190 8.68 -12.79 28.45
C GLY A 190 7.94 -13.08 29.76
N ALA A 191 8.60 -13.68 30.74
CA ALA A 191 7.99 -14.05 32.02
C ALA A 191 7.81 -12.87 33.00
N GLY A 192 8.31 -11.68 32.68
CA GLY A 192 8.17 -10.47 33.49
C GLY A 192 6.79 -9.81 33.38
N ASP A 193 6.57 -8.80 34.20
CA ASP A 193 5.42 -7.89 34.09
C ASP A 193 5.59 -6.93 32.90
N TRP A 194 4.55 -6.15 32.59
CA TRP A 194 4.58 -5.15 31.50
C TRP A 194 5.15 -3.78 31.94
N GLY A 195 5.97 -3.79 32.99
CA GLY A 195 6.54 -2.61 33.63
C GLY A 195 7.61 -1.90 32.79
N ASP A 196 8.04 -0.73 33.25
CA ASP A 196 9.12 0.04 32.61
C ASP A 196 10.52 -0.51 32.90
N ASP A 197 10.61 -1.54 33.75
CA ASP A 197 11.81 -2.28 34.14
C ASP A 197 12.02 -3.58 33.35
N ASP A 198 11.03 -4.02 32.55
CA ASP A 198 11.17 -5.22 31.70
C ASP A 198 11.79 -4.86 30.34
N PRO A 199 13.01 -5.35 30.02
CA PRO A 199 13.70 -5.02 28.78
C PRO A 199 13.04 -5.61 27.51
N SER A 200 12.08 -6.53 27.66
CA SER A 200 11.31 -7.11 26.55
C SER A 200 10.09 -6.30 26.15
N VAL A 201 9.73 -5.28 26.92
CA VAL A 201 8.56 -4.43 26.68
C VAL A 201 8.95 -3.20 25.87
N PHE A 202 8.14 -2.88 24.87
CA PHE A 202 8.31 -1.71 24.03
C PHE A 202 7.04 -0.85 24.05
N ALA A 203 7.21 0.46 24.16
CA ALA A 203 6.17 1.41 23.81
C ALA A 203 6.16 1.58 22.28
N MET A 204 5.11 1.09 21.65
CA MET A 204 4.91 1.11 20.20
C MET A 204 4.08 2.32 19.79
N THR A 205 4.53 2.99 18.73
CA THR A 205 3.77 4.05 18.05
C THR A 205 3.58 3.66 16.59
N ILE A 206 2.37 3.91 16.06
CA ILE A 206 2.09 3.78 14.63
C ILE A 206 2.24 5.18 14.01
N SER A 207 3.31 5.38 13.24
CA SER A 207 3.66 6.69 12.65
C SER A 207 3.00 6.93 11.29
N GLY A 208 2.58 5.87 10.60
CA GLY A 208 1.95 5.95 9.29
C GLY A 208 1.10 4.73 8.97
N ARG A 209 0.01 4.94 8.22
CA ARG A 209 -0.88 3.87 7.74
C ARG A 209 -1.25 4.10 6.29
N LEU A 210 -1.46 3.00 5.58
CA LEU A 210 -2.06 2.99 4.25
C LEU A 210 -3.45 2.37 4.35
N GLN A 211 -4.41 2.92 3.63
CA GLN A 211 -5.80 2.44 3.64
C GLN A 211 -6.38 2.50 2.22
N GLY A 212 -5.76 1.78 1.29
CA GLY A 212 -6.28 1.60 -0.06
C GLY A 212 -6.82 0.19 -0.29
N GLU A 213 -7.23 -0.08 -1.53
CA GLU A 213 -7.74 -1.38 -1.95
C GLU A 213 -6.79 -2.54 -1.64
N PHE A 214 -5.48 -2.31 -1.83
CA PHE A 214 -4.47 -3.30 -1.48
C PHE A 214 -4.55 -3.73 -0.01
N GLN A 215 -4.69 -2.77 0.91
CA GLN A 215 -4.73 -3.08 2.35
C GLN A 215 -6.02 -3.80 2.76
N VAL A 216 -7.16 -3.44 2.19
CA VAL A 216 -8.43 -4.12 2.51
C VAL A 216 -8.44 -5.54 1.94
N THR A 217 -8.03 -5.74 0.68
CA THR A 217 -8.07 -7.08 0.09
C THR A 217 -7.00 -7.99 0.67
N ASN A 218 -5.79 -7.48 0.95
CA ASN A 218 -4.77 -8.28 1.64
C ASN A 218 -5.17 -8.58 3.10
N GLY A 219 -5.78 -7.60 3.78
CA GLY A 219 -6.18 -7.72 5.17
C GLY A 219 -7.26 -8.78 5.42
N TYR A 220 -8.29 -8.84 4.57
CA TYR A 220 -9.30 -9.90 4.61
C TYR A 220 -8.80 -11.24 4.05
N GLY A 221 -7.72 -11.22 3.26
CA GLY A 221 -7.17 -12.40 2.61
C GLY A 221 -8.04 -12.93 1.45
N PRO A 222 -7.54 -13.94 0.73
CA PRO A 222 -8.10 -14.37 -0.56
C PRO A 222 -9.51 -14.97 -0.46
N SER A 223 -9.90 -15.47 0.71
CA SER A 223 -11.20 -16.12 0.92
C SER A 223 -12.32 -15.11 1.17
N LEU A 224 -12.11 -14.10 2.03
CA LEU A 224 -13.14 -13.14 2.43
C LEU A 224 -13.14 -11.88 1.56
N ALA A 225 -11.98 -11.43 1.07
CA ALA A 225 -11.88 -10.20 0.27
C ALA A 225 -12.83 -10.18 -0.94
N PRO A 226 -12.99 -11.25 -1.74
CA PRO A 226 -13.92 -11.21 -2.88
C PRO A 226 -15.37 -10.99 -2.48
N GLN A 227 -15.80 -11.54 -1.33
CA GLN A 227 -17.16 -11.33 -0.82
C GLN A 227 -17.35 -9.88 -0.37
N VAL A 228 -16.42 -9.36 0.45
CA VAL A 228 -16.48 -7.99 0.98
C VAL A 228 -16.47 -6.97 -0.15
N MET A 229 -15.60 -7.14 -1.15
CA MET A 229 -15.49 -6.19 -2.26
C MET A 229 -16.71 -6.23 -3.19
N ARG A 230 -17.26 -7.42 -3.49
CA ARG A 230 -18.51 -7.52 -4.28
C ARG A 230 -19.69 -6.88 -3.57
N GLU A 231 -19.84 -7.11 -2.27
CA GLU A 231 -20.88 -6.45 -1.47
C GLU A 231 -20.73 -4.93 -1.54
N HIS A 232 -19.51 -4.42 -1.37
CA HIS A 232 -19.23 -2.99 -1.47
C HIS A 232 -19.58 -2.42 -2.85
N TRP A 233 -19.13 -3.04 -3.95
CA TRP A 233 -19.45 -2.56 -5.30
C TRP A 233 -20.95 -2.56 -5.59
N ASN A 234 -21.70 -3.51 -5.05
CA ASN A 234 -23.15 -3.64 -5.27
C ASN A 234 -24.01 -2.75 -4.37
N THR A 235 -23.45 -2.18 -3.30
CA THR A 235 -24.24 -1.45 -2.28
C THR A 235 -23.76 -0.03 -2.04
N PHE A 236 -22.55 0.34 -2.48
CA PHE A 236 -21.97 1.65 -2.19
C PHE A 236 -22.43 2.75 -3.15
N ILE A 237 -22.50 2.45 -4.45
CA ILE A 237 -23.10 3.32 -5.47
C ILE A 237 -24.02 2.44 -6.32
N VAL A 238 -25.30 2.81 -6.39
CA VAL A 238 -26.36 2.07 -7.09
C VAL A 238 -27.05 2.94 -8.13
N GLU A 239 -27.93 2.35 -8.94
CA GLU A 239 -28.65 3.05 -10.02
C GLU A 239 -29.42 4.28 -9.51
N GLU A 240 -30.02 4.18 -8.32
CA GLU A 240 -30.73 5.29 -7.69
C GLU A 240 -29.83 6.49 -7.41
N ASP A 241 -28.54 6.28 -7.13
CA ASP A 241 -27.57 7.37 -6.94
C ASP A 241 -27.29 8.09 -8.26
N PHE A 242 -27.18 7.36 -9.37
CA PHE A 242 -27.03 7.97 -10.71
C PHE A 242 -28.26 8.80 -11.08
N LYS A 243 -29.46 8.27 -10.78
CA LYS A 243 -30.72 9.00 -10.97
C LYS A 243 -30.74 10.27 -10.12
N TYR A 244 -30.39 10.18 -8.84
CA TYR A 244 -30.30 11.34 -7.95
C TYR A 244 -29.32 12.41 -8.47
N ILE A 245 -28.14 12.00 -8.93
CA ILE A 245 -27.13 12.87 -9.54
C ILE A 245 -27.73 13.61 -10.75
N SER A 246 -28.39 12.88 -11.65
CA SER A 246 -29.01 13.41 -12.86
C SER A 246 -30.17 14.38 -12.56
N GLU A 247 -31.07 14.02 -11.63
CA GLU A 247 -32.21 14.85 -11.20
C GLU A 247 -31.76 16.17 -10.56
N ASN A 248 -30.60 16.19 -9.91
CA ASN A 248 -29.98 17.40 -9.36
C ASN A 248 -29.14 18.17 -10.39
N GLY A 249 -29.27 17.81 -11.68
CA GLY A 249 -28.66 18.49 -12.80
C GLY A 249 -27.18 18.19 -13.00
N ILE A 250 -26.58 17.22 -12.33
CA ILE A 250 -25.20 16.79 -12.62
C ILE A 250 -25.25 15.85 -13.83
N ASN A 251 -24.44 16.13 -14.85
CA ASN A 251 -24.51 15.46 -16.17
C ASN A 251 -23.22 14.72 -16.56
N ALA A 252 -22.31 14.53 -15.62
CA ALA A 252 -21.12 13.72 -15.80
C ALA A 252 -20.68 13.11 -14.46
N VAL A 253 -20.06 11.94 -14.51
CA VAL A 253 -19.38 11.35 -13.37
C VAL A 253 -17.95 11.00 -13.75
N ARG A 254 -17.04 11.10 -12.78
CA ARG A 254 -15.68 10.56 -12.89
C ARG A 254 -15.59 9.35 -11.99
N ILE A 255 -15.18 8.22 -12.56
CA ILE A 255 -14.99 6.96 -11.84
C ILE A 255 -13.48 6.69 -11.79
N PRO A 256 -12.86 6.61 -10.59
CA PRO A 256 -11.51 6.07 -10.48
C PRO A 256 -11.49 4.59 -10.87
N VAL A 257 -10.56 4.22 -11.75
CA VAL A 257 -10.38 2.84 -12.23
C VAL A 257 -8.98 2.38 -11.83
N GLY A 258 -8.91 1.32 -11.03
CA GLY A 258 -7.65 0.67 -10.67
C GLY A 258 -7.03 -0.05 -11.86
N TRP A 259 -5.70 -0.09 -11.93
CA TRP A 259 -5.02 -0.79 -13.04
C TRP A 259 -5.32 -2.30 -13.06
N TRP A 260 -5.61 -2.89 -11.90
CA TRP A 260 -5.93 -4.31 -11.74
C TRP A 260 -7.22 -4.72 -12.44
N ILE A 261 -8.17 -3.77 -12.60
CA ILE A 261 -9.45 -4.00 -13.28
C ILE A 261 -9.24 -4.47 -14.73
N ALA A 262 -8.14 -4.05 -15.37
CA ALA A 262 -7.78 -4.49 -16.72
C ALA A 262 -7.46 -5.99 -16.82
N SER A 263 -7.25 -6.66 -15.68
CA SER A 263 -6.98 -8.10 -15.58
C SER A 263 -8.17 -8.90 -15.04
N ASP A 264 -9.35 -8.27 -14.90
CA ASP A 264 -10.56 -8.99 -14.51
C ASP A 264 -10.90 -10.11 -15.53
N PRO A 265 -11.45 -11.24 -15.07
CA PRO A 265 -11.90 -11.52 -13.69
C PRO A 265 -10.79 -12.04 -12.75
N ASN A 266 -9.53 -12.10 -13.20
CA ASN A 266 -8.41 -12.68 -12.44
C ASN A 266 -7.26 -11.67 -12.25
N PRO A 267 -7.49 -10.58 -11.51
CA PRO A 267 -6.42 -9.62 -11.24
C PRO A 267 -5.30 -10.24 -10.41
N PRO A 268 -4.09 -9.66 -10.46
CA PRO A 268 -2.98 -10.14 -9.64
C PRO A 268 -3.28 -9.97 -8.14
N PRO A 269 -2.85 -10.92 -7.28
CA PRO A 269 -3.01 -10.78 -5.84
C PRO A 269 -2.37 -9.49 -5.29
N PRO A 270 -2.94 -8.89 -4.23
CA PRO A 270 -4.11 -9.33 -3.47
C PRO A 270 -5.43 -8.79 -4.03
N PHE A 271 -5.44 -8.16 -5.21
CA PHE A 271 -6.67 -7.62 -5.79
C PHE A 271 -7.64 -8.75 -6.15
N VAL A 272 -8.94 -8.43 -6.17
CA VAL A 272 -10.01 -9.41 -6.39
C VAL A 272 -10.86 -9.02 -7.59
N GLY A 273 -11.36 -10.01 -8.33
CA GLY A 273 -12.14 -9.77 -9.54
C GLY A 273 -13.59 -9.38 -9.28
N GLY A 274 -14.19 -8.68 -10.25
CA GLY A 274 -15.62 -8.31 -10.27
C GLY A 274 -15.85 -6.80 -10.46
N SER A 275 -14.81 -6.00 -10.27
CA SER A 275 -14.83 -4.54 -10.45
C SER A 275 -15.17 -4.11 -11.89
N LEU A 276 -14.79 -4.89 -12.91
CA LEU A 276 -15.12 -4.62 -14.30
C LEU A 276 -16.63 -4.74 -14.56
N GLN A 277 -17.29 -5.72 -13.94
CA GLN A 277 -18.75 -5.85 -14.02
C GLN A 277 -19.46 -4.65 -13.38
N ALA A 278 -18.96 -4.16 -12.24
CA ALA A 278 -19.49 -2.95 -11.61
C ALA A 278 -19.27 -1.70 -12.49
N LEU A 279 -18.13 -1.61 -13.19
CA LEU A 279 -17.88 -0.56 -14.18
C LEU A 279 -18.83 -0.64 -15.38
N ASP A 280 -19.09 -1.85 -15.90
CA ASP A 280 -20.05 -2.05 -17.00
C ASP A 280 -21.47 -1.62 -16.58
N ASN A 281 -21.89 -1.94 -15.36
CA ASN A 281 -23.17 -1.47 -14.80
C ASN A 281 -23.24 0.07 -14.74
N ALA A 282 -22.12 0.74 -14.40
CA ALA A 282 -22.04 2.19 -14.40
C ALA A 282 -22.31 2.78 -15.79
N PHE A 283 -21.78 2.15 -16.84
CA PHE A 283 -22.06 2.56 -18.22
C PHE A 283 -23.51 2.33 -18.62
N SER A 284 -24.14 1.25 -18.15
CA SER A 284 -25.58 1.03 -18.36
C SER A 284 -26.44 2.10 -17.69
N CYS A 285 -26.08 2.54 -16.48
CA CYS A 285 -26.79 3.62 -15.78
C CYS A 285 -26.62 5.00 -16.43
N ALA A 286 -25.63 5.17 -17.30
CA ALA A 286 -25.30 6.44 -17.95
C ALA A 286 -25.91 6.61 -19.35
N GLN A 287 -26.61 5.60 -19.88
CA GLN A 287 -27.33 5.64 -21.16
C GLN A 287 -28.70 6.29 -21.02
#